data_AF-A0A7S4FBE7-F1
#
_entry.id   AF-A0A7S4FBE7-F1
#
_cell.length_a   1.000
_cell.length_b   1.000
_cell.length_c   1.000
_cell.angle_alpha   90.00
_cell.angle_beta   90.00
_cell.angle_gamma   90.00
#
_symmetry.space_group_name_H-M   'P 1'
#
loop_
_entity.id
_entity.type
_entity.pdbx_description
1 polymer ?
#
loop_
_entity_poly.entity_id
_entity_poly.type
_entity_poly.pdbx_seq_one_letter_code
_entity_poly.pdbx_strand_id
1 'polypeptide(L)'
;QSVCSRIAGAKCPRCWLCLPFCICSRLRHLQARTSKVNVQLAVHYKEYGTSSNTAKLLPLLLNAEEQSDAVENGLFIYPIDCAALDKKLRASPTLLLWPGPDSQPASSYRDWVEKQNGRVNLVVIDGTWTQARAMARGICSSIPRVHVNDAALKSESLFIRRKQTQADRVSSVEAAALALSALGEPSDVAAPMLAALRLQVDSELVQSGFAPVYGSAVVPDAVRAAECGRAPWTPSAATKPTRCACCGSTRASFKSLGRRPLDEAGSHTVRVWRCRACKRVFRGA
;
A
#
# COMPACT_ATOMS: atom_id res chain seq x y z
N GLN A 1 -9.53 1.30 -17.82
CA GLN A 1 -9.61 -0.06 -17.19
C GLN A 1 -10.11 0.07 -15.75
N SER A 2 -11.13 -0.69 -15.33
CA SER A 2 -11.58 -0.73 -13.94
C SER A 2 -10.49 -1.34 -13.05
N VAL A 3 -10.48 -1.00 -11.76
CA VAL A 3 -9.50 -1.53 -10.80
C VAL A 3 -9.56 -3.06 -10.74
N CYS A 4 -10.76 -3.64 -10.83
CA CYS A 4 -10.96 -5.09 -10.95
C CYS A 4 -10.47 -5.67 -12.28
N SER A 5 -10.60 -4.96 -13.43
CA SER A 5 -10.17 -5.52 -14.72
C SER A 5 -8.65 -5.56 -14.90
N ARG A 6 -7.88 -4.87 -14.06
CA ARG A 6 -6.40 -4.94 -14.01
C ARG A 6 -5.88 -6.24 -13.41
N ILE A 7 -6.70 -6.89 -12.60
CA ILE A 7 -6.53 -8.27 -12.16
C ILE A 7 -7.43 -9.11 -13.09
N ALA A 8 -7.04 -9.20 -14.37
CA ALA A 8 -7.66 -10.13 -15.30
C ALA A 8 -7.50 -11.57 -14.77
N GLY A 9 -8.32 -12.52 -15.24
CA GLY A 9 -8.26 -13.93 -14.81
C GLY A 9 -6.91 -14.64 -14.99
N ALA A 10 -5.92 -13.98 -15.60
CA ALA A 10 -4.55 -14.44 -15.73
C ALA A 10 -3.59 -13.97 -14.60
N LYS A 11 -4.04 -13.12 -13.66
CA LYS A 11 -3.23 -12.63 -12.53
C LYS A 11 -3.77 -13.10 -11.19
N CYS A 12 -2.86 -13.37 -10.26
CA CYS A 12 -3.20 -13.62 -8.88
C CYS A 12 -3.83 -12.38 -8.23
N PRO A 13 -5.01 -12.49 -7.60
CA PRO A 13 -5.68 -11.33 -7.01
C PRO A 13 -4.98 -10.82 -5.73
N ARG A 14 -4.11 -11.64 -5.14
CA ARG A 14 -3.30 -11.34 -3.95
C ARG A 14 -1.98 -10.66 -4.31
N CYS A 15 -1.06 -11.38 -4.97
CA CYS A 15 0.26 -10.82 -5.28
C CYS A 15 0.34 -10.07 -6.62
N TRP A 16 -0.74 -10.00 -7.41
CA TRP A 16 -0.82 -9.28 -8.70
C TRP A 16 0.22 -9.70 -9.77
N LEU A 17 0.93 -10.82 -9.55
CA LEU A 17 1.73 -11.49 -10.57
C LEU A 17 0.81 -12.31 -11.48
N CYS A 18 1.28 -12.61 -12.68
CA CYS A 18 0.66 -13.61 -13.54
C CYS A 18 0.60 -14.95 -12.78
N LEU A 19 -0.49 -15.67 -12.96
CA LEU A 19 -0.83 -16.88 -12.20
C LEU A 19 0.31 -17.92 -12.15
N PRO A 20 1.02 -18.25 -13.26
CA PRO A 20 2.16 -19.16 -13.20
C PRO A 20 3.33 -18.68 -12.34
N PHE A 21 3.43 -17.38 -12.08
CA PHE A 21 4.50 -16.75 -11.31
C PHE A 21 4.03 -16.32 -9.91
N CYS A 22 2.89 -16.83 -9.45
CA CYS A 22 2.36 -16.49 -8.15
C CYS A 22 3.32 -16.90 -7.02
N ILE A 23 3.51 -16.01 -6.04
CA ILE A 23 4.39 -16.25 -4.89
C ILE A 23 3.64 -16.49 -3.58
N CYS A 24 2.31 -16.45 -3.57
CA CYS A 24 1.54 -16.39 -2.33
C CYS A 24 1.74 -17.60 -1.40
N SER A 25 1.91 -18.81 -1.94
CA SER A 25 2.22 -20.00 -1.14
C SER A 25 3.57 -19.86 -0.41
N ARG A 26 4.58 -19.36 -1.10
CA ARG A 26 5.92 -19.10 -0.55
C ARG A 26 5.90 -18.00 0.51
N LEU A 27 5.06 -16.97 0.34
CA LEU A 27 4.91 -15.89 1.31
C LEU A 27 4.33 -16.37 2.66
N ARG A 28 3.61 -17.51 2.70
CA ARG A 28 3.11 -18.08 3.98
C ARG A 28 4.24 -18.43 4.95
N HIS A 29 5.43 -18.71 4.45
CA HIS A 29 6.61 -19.02 5.27
C HIS A 29 7.44 -17.77 5.62
N LEU A 30 7.04 -16.59 5.15
CA LEU A 30 7.73 -15.31 5.35
C LEU A 30 6.85 -14.33 6.12
N GLN A 31 6.05 -14.80 7.07
CA GLN A 31 5.17 -13.91 7.83
C GLN A 31 5.98 -13.07 8.83
N ALA A 32 5.62 -11.79 8.93
CA ALA A 32 6.18 -10.83 9.86
C ALA A 32 5.14 -10.51 10.94
N ARG A 33 5.57 -10.39 12.20
CA ARG A 33 4.67 -10.17 13.34
C ARG A 33 5.05 -8.87 14.04
N THR A 34 4.16 -7.87 13.96
CA THR A 34 4.35 -6.61 14.67
C THR A 34 3.65 -6.61 16.03
N SER A 35 4.21 -5.93 17.03
CA SER A 35 3.75 -5.90 18.42
C SER A 35 2.94 -4.65 18.76
N LYS A 36 3.31 -3.47 18.27
CA LYS A 36 2.69 -2.18 18.61
C LYS A 36 2.14 -1.44 17.40
N VAL A 37 2.51 -1.83 16.18
CA VAL A 37 2.18 -1.10 14.95
C VAL A 37 1.36 -1.96 13.99
N ASN A 38 0.20 -1.45 13.60
CA ASN A 38 -0.58 -1.91 12.45
C ASN A 38 -0.14 -1.13 11.20
N VAL A 39 0.00 -1.81 10.07
CA VAL A 39 0.34 -1.21 8.78
C VAL A 39 -0.92 -1.06 7.93
N GLN A 40 -1.25 0.17 7.57
CA GLN A 40 -2.36 0.51 6.68
C GLN A 40 -1.80 0.93 5.32
N LEU A 41 -1.91 0.07 4.32
CA LEU A 41 -1.43 0.36 2.97
C LEU A 41 -2.50 1.11 2.18
N ALA A 42 -2.19 2.33 1.73
CA ALA A 42 -3.00 3.06 0.77
C ALA A 42 -2.29 3.09 -0.60
N VAL A 43 -2.83 2.37 -1.58
CA VAL A 43 -2.28 2.28 -2.94
C VAL A 43 -3.04 3.20 -3.87
N HIS A 44 -2.36 4.05 -4.63
CA HIS A 44 -3.00 4.86 -5.67
C HIS A 44 -3.70 3.94 -6.70
N TYR A 45 -4.92 4.25 -7.12
CA TYR A 45 -5.70 3.38 -8.03
C TYR A 45 -4.98 3.03 -9.35
N LYS A 46 -4.04 3.89 -9.80
CA LYS A 46 -3.22 3.61 -10.99
C LYS A 46 -2.10 2.58 -10.76
N GLU A 47 -1.75 2.28 -9.51
CA GLU A 47 -0.74 1.27 -9.16
C GLU A 47 -1.37 -0.06 -8.72
N TYR A 48 -2.68 -0.09 -8.50
CA TYR A 48 -3.38 -1.32 -8.16
C TYR A 48 -3.33 -2.34 -9.30
N GLY A 49 -3.02 -3.59 -8.97
CA GLY A 49 -2.88 -4.70 -9.93
C GLY A 49 -1.55 -4.72 -10.69
N THR A 50 -0.61 -3.83 -10.35
CA THR A 50 0.71 -3.77 -10.98
C THR A 50 1.64 -4.82 -10.37
N SER A 51 2.29 -5.63 -11.23
CA SER A 51 3.21 -6.70 -10.80
C SER A 51 4.46 -6.16 -10.09
N SER A 52 4.97 -5.00 -10.49
CA SER A 52 6.16 -4.38 -9.89
C SER A 52 5.89 -3.64 -8.58
N ASN A 53 4.63 -3.48 -8.16
CA ASN A 53 4.27 -2.82 -6.91
C ASN A 53 4.69 -3.70 -5.73
N THR A 54 5.66 -3.27 -4.93
CA THR A 54 6.17 -4.05 -3.79
C THR A 54 5.37 -3.82 -2.50
N ALA A 55 4.65 -2.70 -2.39
CA ALA A 55 3.86 -2.38 -1.20
C ALA A 55 2.77 -3.41 -0.92
N LYS A 56 2.22 -4.04 -1.96
CA LYS A 56 1.23 -5.13 -1.85
C LYS A 56 1.69 -6.32 -0.99
N LEU A 57 3.01 -6.47 -0.77
CA LEU A 57 3.55 -7.49 0.11
C LEU A 57 3.18 -7.24 1.58
N LEU A 58 3.03 -5.98 2.00
CA LEU A 58 2.72 -5.61 3.38
C LEU A 58 1.51 -6.36 3.95
N PRO A 59 0.30 -6.28 3.35
CA PRO A 59 -0.86 -7.02 3.85
C PRO A 59 -0.75 -8.55 3.65
N LEU A 60 0.18 -9.06 2.84
CA LEU A 60 0.40 -10.50 2.65
C LEU A 60 1.35 -11.10 3.67
N LEU A 61 2.25 -10.29 4.23
CA LEU A 61 3.26 -10.69 5.20
C LEU A 61 2.81 -10.43 6.64
N LEU A 62 1.98 -9.39 6.83
CA LEU A 62 1.58 -8.91 8.15
C LEU A 62 0.19 -9.42 8.57
N ASN A 63 -0.51 -10.21 7.76
CA ASN A 63 -1.82 -10.79 8.09
C ASN A 63 -1.76 -12.31 8.04
N ALA A 64 -0.95 -12.93 8.91
CA ALA A 64 -0.90 -14.39 9.00
C ALA A 64 -2.21 -14.93 9.59
N GLU A 65 -2.63 -16.12 9.16
CA GLU A 65 -3.85 -16.80 9.63
C GLU A 65 -3.86 -17.04 11.16
N GLU A 66 -2.70 -17.01 11.82
CA GLU A 66 -2.53 -17.23 13.27
C GLU A 66 -2.26 -15.94 14.08
N GLN A 67 -2.44 -14.75 13.50
CA GLN A 67 -2.26 -13.52 14.27
C GLN A 67 -3.48 -13.27 15.17
N SER A 68 -3.23 -12.80 16.40
CA SER A 68 -4.27 -12.44 17.38
C SER A 68 -5.29 -11.49 16.77
N ASP A 69 -6.55 -11.58 17.22
CA ASP A 69 -7.69 -10.75 16.78
C ASP A 69 -7.46 -9.22 16.83
N ALA A 70 -6.41 -8.76 17.51
CA ALA A 70 -6.05 -7.35 17.65
C ALA A 70 -5.24 -6.76 16.46
N VAL A 71 -4.69 -7.58 15.56
CA VAL A 71 -3.92 -7.08 14.41
C VAL A 71 -4.87 -6.76 13.24
N GLU A 72 -4.85 -5.51 12.79
CA GLU A 72 -5.79 -5.03 11.76
C GLU A 72 -5.05 -4.38 10.57
N ASN A 73 -4.18 -5.10 9.86
CA ASN A 73 -3.48 -4.52 8.70
C ASN A 73 -4.38 -4.52 7.45
N GLY A 74 -4.42 -3.39 6.75
CA GLY A 74 -5.36 -3.18 5.64
C GLY A 74 -4.70 -2.77 4.32
N LEU A 75 -5.39 -3.02 3.21
CA LEU A 75 -5.12 -2.44 1.90
C LEU A 75 -6.31 -1.59 1.47
N PHE A 76 -6.04 -0.35 1.08
CA PHE A 76 -7.01 0.63 0.62
C PHE A 76 -6.61 1.15 -0.75
N ILE A 77 -7.54 1.17 -1.70
CA ILE A 77 -7.30 1.77 -3.01
C ILE A 77 -7.66 3.24 -2.92
N TYR A 78 -6.71 4.14 -3.12
CA TYR A 78 -6.94 5.58 -3.05
C TYR A 78 -7.28 6.17 -4.43
N PRO A 79 -8.30 7.03 -4.57
CA PRO A 79 -9.19 7.57 -3.54
C PRO A 79 -10.50 6.76 -3.33
N ILE A 80 -10.56 5.53 -3.86
CA ILE A 80 -11.73 4.65 -3.86
C ILE A 80 -12.21 4.34 -2.44
N ASP A 81 -11.31 3.87 -1.59
CA ASP A 81 -11.56 3.46 -0.22
C ASP A 81 -11.24 4.57 0.80
N CYS A 82 -11.17 5.84 0.38
CA CYS A 82 -10.83 6.98 1.26
C CYS A 82 -11.65 7.02 2.54
N ALA A 83 -12.96 6.75 2.47
CA ALA A 83 -13.82 6.79 3.64
C ALA A 83 -13.50 5.67 4.65
N ALA A 84 -13.14 4.48 4.15
CA ALA A 84 -12.74 3.35 4.98
C ALA A 84 -11.36 3.59 5.61
N LEU A 85 -10.40 4.10 4.81
CA LEU A 85 -9.10 4.53 5.30
C LEU A 85 -9.26 5.58 6.40
N ASP A 86 -9.98 6.66 6.13
CA ASP A 86 -10.26 7.75 7.08
C ASP A 86 -10.91 7.25 8.39
N LYS A 87 -11.78 6.24 8.31
CA LYS A 87 -12.38 5.62 9.51
C LYS A 87 -11.29 4.93 10.34
N LYS A 88 -10.40 4.16 9.72
CA LYS A 88 -9.27 3.52 10.40
C LYS A 88 -8.30 4.55 11.00
N LEU A 89 -7.97 5.61 10.26
CA LEU A 89 -7.02 6.63 10.74
C LEU A 89 -7.53 7.43 11.94
N ARG A 90 -8.86 7.54 12.10
CA ARG A 90 -9.49 8.19 13.26
C ARG A 90 -9.71 7.25 14.46
N ALA A 91 -9.70 5.94 14.23
CA ALA A 91 -10.00 4.96 15.27
C ALA A 91 -8.80 4.68 16.18
N SER A 92 -7.57 4.95 15.72
CA SER A 92 -6.34 4.69 16.47
C SER A 92 -5.30 5.78 16.20
N PRO A 93 -4.36 6.02 17.13
CA PRO A 93 -3.22 6.88 16.89
C PRO A 93 -2.52 6.49 15.60
N THR A 94 -2.14 7.45 14.77
CA THR A 94 -1.72 7.20 13.39
C THR A 94 -0.52 8.04 13.01
N LEU A 95 0.43 7.45 12.28
CA LEU A 95 1.54 8.09 11.59
C LEU A 95 1.41 7.86 10.08
N LEU A 96 1.85 8.82 9.27
CA LEU A 96 1.92 8.69 7.82
C LEU A 96 3.39 8.59 7.37
N LEU A 97 3.77 7.46 6.77
CA LEU A 97 5.08 7.29 6.14
C LEU A 97 5.13 8.08 4.83
N TRP A 98 5.71 9.28 4.88
CA TRP A 98 5.86 10.17 3.74
C TRP A 98 7.01 11.15 3.99
N PRO A 99 8.08 11.12 3.17
CA PRO A 99 9.23 12.03 3.26
C PRO A 99 8.90 13.42 2.67
N GLY A 100 7.93 14.11 3.29
CA GLY A 100 7.58 15.48 2.98
C GLY A 100 8.39 16.51 3.78
N PRO A 101 8.30 17.81 3.45
CA PRO A 101 9.03 18.86 4.17
C PRO A 101 8.75 18.90 5.68
N ASP A 102 7.52 18.59 6.08
CA ASP A 102 7.09 18.61 7.49
C ASP A 102 7.25 17.25 8.18
N SER A 103 7.97 16.31 7.56
CA SER A 103 8.16 14.97 8.12
C SER A 103 9.33 14.93 9.09
N GLN A 104 9.20 14.13 10.13
CA GLN A 104 10.25 13.88 11.11
C GLN A 104 10.77 12.43 11.01
N PRO A 105 11.98 12.14 11.50
CA PRO A 105 12.46 10.78 11.65
C PRO A 105 11.44 9.87 12.35
N ALA A 106 11.16 8.68 11.79
CA ALA A 106 10.29 7.70 12.43
C ALA A 106 10.79 7.31 13.83
N SER A 107 12.11 7.29 14.04
CA SER A 107 12.74 7.03 15.34
C SER A 107 12.33 8.03 16.41
N SER A 108 12.00 9.28 16.05
CA SER A 108 11.53 10.30 17.00
C SER A 108 10.16 9.99 17.59
N TYR A 109 9.42 9.03 17.02
CA TYR A 109 8.10 8.61 17.50
C TYR A 109 8.12 7.31 18.30
N ARG A 110 9.28 6.68 18.52
CA ARG A 110 9.40 5.41 19.26
C ARG A 110 8.77 5.49 20.65
N ASP A 111 9.19 6.46 21.46
CA ASP A 111 8.67 6.64 22.82
C ASP A 111 7.18 6.99 22.82
N TRP A 112 6.73 7.72 21.79
CA TRP A 112 5.31 8.04 21.61
C TRP A 112 4.48 6.79 21.29
N VAL A 113 4.98 5.89 20.43
CA VAL A 113 4.35 4.60 20.13
C VAL A 113 4.28 3.73 21.38
N GLU A 114 5.37 3.65 22.15
CA GLU A 114 5.41 2.80 23.35
C GLU A 114 4.39 3.23 24.40
N LYS A 115 4.18 4.54 24.56
CA LYS A 115 3.21 5.14 25.49
C LYS A 115 1.75 5.00 25.06
N GLN A 116 1.45 4.57 23.83
CA GLN A 116 0.06 4.41 23.41
C GLN A 116 -0.58 3.21 24.11
N ASN A 117 -1.82 3.40 24.57
CA ASN A 117 -2.62 2.34 25.16
C ASN A 117 -3.26 1.50 24.04
N GLY A 118 -2.46 0.66 23.39
CA GLY A 118 -2.85 -0.17 22.26
C GLY A 118 -1.94 0.02 21.04
N ARG A 119 -2.41 -0.44 19.87
CA ARG A 119 -1.63 -0.41 18.63
C ARG A 119 -1.79 0.91 17.89
N VAL A 120 -0.74 1.34 17.21
CA VAL A 120 -0.65 2.54 16.37
C VAL A 120 -0.75 2.14 14.90
N ASN A 121 -1.40 2.96 14.08
CA ASN A 121 -1.37 2.79 12.63
C ASN A 121 -0.15 3.48 12.01
N LEU A 122 0.62 2.77 11.19
CA LEU A 122 1.55 3.31 10.21
C LEU A 122 0.90 3.25 8.83
N VAL A 123 0.53 4.40 8.28
CA VAL A 123 -0.02 4.49 6.93
C VAL A 123 1.13 4.55 5.92
N VAL A 124 1.19 3.55 5.04
CA VAL A 124 2.13 3.53 3.92
C VAL A 124 1.38 3.93 2.67
N ILE A 125 1.81 5.00 2.00
CA ILE A 125 1.24 5.40 0.72
C ILE A 125 2.09 4.91 -0.43
N ASP A 126 1.45 4.29 -1.43
CA ASP A 126 2.14 3.75 -2.59
C ASP A 126 1.60 4.35 -3.89
N GLY A 127 2.53 4.83 -4.71
CA GLY A 127 2.27 5.62 -5.90
C GLY A 127 3.57 6.08 -6.55
N THR A 128 3.50 6.59 -7.79
CA THR A 128 4.59 7.45 -8.27
C THR A 128 4.74 8.67 -7.36
N TRP A 129 5.90 9.33 -7.37
CA TRP A 129 6.15 10.46 -6.47
C TRP A 129 5.05 11.54 -6.50
N THR A 130 4.59 11.89 -7.71
CA THR A 130 3.49 12.84 -7.90
C THR A 130 2.16 12.32 -7.35
N GLN A 131 1.87 11.02 -7.52
CA GLN A 131 0.67 10.38 -6.98
C GLN A 131 0.71 10.33 -5.45
N ALA A 132 1.80 9.81 -4.87
CA ALA A 132 1.99 9.73 -3.42
C ALA A 132 1.94 11.11 -2.76
N ARG A 133 2.57 12.13 -3.38
CA ARG A 133 2.46 13.53 -2.91
C ARG A 133 1.01 14.03 -2.90
N ALA A 134 0.21 13.68 -3.92
CA ALA A 134 -1.20 14.05 -3.97
C ALA A 134 -2.04 13.31 -2.91
N MET A 135 -1.72 12.04 -2.63
CA MET A 135 -2.33 11.24 -1.57
C MET A 135 -2.01 11.81 -0.19
N ALA A 136 -0.74 12.10 0.10
CA ALA A 136 -0.30 12.68 1.37
C ALA A 136 -0.97 14.03 1.69
N ARG A 137 -1.26 14.84 0.65
CA ARG A 137 -2.03 16.09 0.75
C ARG A 137 -3.53 15.87 0.99
N GLY A 138 -4.06 14.71 0.62
CA GLY A 138 -5.45 14.34 0.84
C GLY A 138 -5.70 13.74 2.22
N ILE A 139 -4.69 13.14 2.83
CA ILE A 139 -4.72 12.65 4.21
C ILE A 139 -4.67 13.83 5.18
N CYS A 140 -5.49 13.77 6.23
CA CYS A 140 -5.64 14.83 7.24
C CYS A 140 -4.29 15.37 7.73
N SER A 141 -4.11 16.69 7.73
CA SER A 141 -2.84 17.35 8.10
C SER A 141 -2.45 17.18 9.56
N SER A 142 -3.40 16.85 10.45
CA SER A 142 -3.12 16.61 11.87
C SER A 142 -2.40 15.29 12.15
N ILE A 143 -2.37 14.37 11.18
CA ILE A 143 -1.64 13.10 11.31
C ILE A 143 -0.13 13.39 11.18
N PRO A 144 0.74 13.03 12.13
CA PRO A 144 2.17 13.26 11.96
C PRO A 144 2.74 12.55 10.74
N ARG A 145 3.62 13.23 9.99
CA ARG A 145 4.35 12.64 8.86
C ARG A 145 5.72 12.16 9.35
N VAL A 146 6.09 10.94 8.97
CA VAL A 146 7.38 10.35 9.31
C VAL A 146 8.15 9.91 8.08
N HIS A 147 9.48 9.92 8.17
CA HIS A 147 10.38 9.35 7.16
C HIS A 147 11.40 8.40 7.79
N VAL A 148 12.01 7.57 6.97
CA VAL A 148 13.13 6.70 7.37
C VAL A 148 14.44 7.49 7.23
N ASN A 149 15.33 7.39 8.22
CA ASN A 149 16.57 8.17 8.24
C ASN A 149 17.55 7.72 7.15
N ASP A 150 18.30 8.68 6.61
CA ASP A 150 19.34 8.45 5.59
C ASP A 150 20.43 7.46 6.04
N ALA A 151 20.76 7.41 7.33
CA ALA A 151 21.74 6.45 7.86
C ALA A 151 21.30 4.99 7.70
N ALA A 152 19.97 4.73 7.70
CA ALA A 152 19.41 3.40 7.47
C ALA A 152 19.24 3.08 5.97
N LEU A 153 19.35 4.08 5.09
CA LEU A 153 19.31 3.95 3.63
C LEU A 153 20.69 3.65 3.02
N LYS A 154 21.75 3.54 3.84
CA LYS A 154 23.13 3.29 3.39
C LYS A 154 23.39 1.88 2.84
N SER A 155 22.47 0.93 3.05
CA SER A 155 22.52 -0.37 2.38
C SER A 155 21.91 -0.26 0.98
N GLU A 156 22.54 -0.88 -0.03
CA GLU A 156 21.97 -0.91 -1.39
C GLU A 156 20.53 -1.45 -1.38
N SER A 157 19.62 -0.66 -1.98
CA SER A 157 18.22 -1.02 -2.14
C SER A 157 18.08 -2.36 -2.88
N LEU A 158 17.26 -3.26 -2.35
CA LEU A 158 16.92 -4.54 -2.98
C LEU A 158 15.91 -4.37 -4.13
N PHE A 159 15.63 -3.15 -4.57
CA PHE A 159 14.73 -2.85 -5.68
C PHE A 159 15.50 -2.32 -6.89
N ILE A 160 15.79 -3.20 -7.84
CA ILE A 160 16.69 -2.93 -8.99
C ILE A 160 15.96 -2.31 -10.20
N ARG A 161 14.61 -2.30 -10.22
CA ARG A 161 13.83 -2.02 -11.45
C ARG A 161 13.73 -0.55 -11.89
N ARG A 162 14.57 0.34 -11.36
CA ARG A 162 14.72 1.70 -11.89
C ARG A 162 16.20 2.04 -11.92
N LYS A 163 16.62 2.75 -12.97
CA LYS A 163 17.79 3.63 -12.89
C LYS A 163 17.46 4.64 -11.79
N GLN A 164 17.79 4.33 -10.54
CA GLN A 164 17.54 5.22 -9.43
C GLN A 164 18.40 6.45 -9.67
N THR A 165 17.76 7.59 -9.88
CA THR A 165 18.48 8.85 -10.10
C THR A 165 19.23 9.32 -8.85
N GLN A 166 18.99 8.69 -7.69
CA GLN A 166 19.62 8.93 -6.39
C GLN A 166 19.73 7.60 -5.63
N ALA A 167 20.88 7.36 -4.97
CA ALA A 167 21.20 6.13 -4.24
C ALA A 167 20.21 5.83 -3.08
N ASP A 168 19.43 6.84 -2.67
CA ASP A 168 18.67 6.87 -1.42
C ASP A 168 17.22 6.35 -1.57
N ARG A 169 16.87 5.76 -2.71
CA ARG A 169 15.48 5.36 -3.02
C ARG A 169 15.22 3.88 -2.73
N VAL A 170 14.71 3.58 -1.54
CA VAL A 170 14.18 2.25 -1.20
C VAL A 170 12.78 2.02 -1.77
N SER A 171 12.37 0.76 -1.91
CA SER A 171 11.00 0.39 -2.26
C SER A 171 10.03 0.61 -1.09
N SER A 172 8.72 0.61 -1.36
CA SER A 172 7.69 0.85 -0.34
C SER A 172 7.70 -0.19 0.78
N VAL A 173 8.04 -1.45 0.49
CA VAL A 173 8.15 -2.51 1.51
C VAL A 173 9.41 -2.35 2.36
N GLU A 174 10.53 -1.92 1.79
CA GLU A 174 11.76 -1.59 2.53
C GLU A 174 11.56 -0.37 3.42
N ALA A 175 10.94 0.69 2.89
CA ALA A 175 10.60 1.88 3.66
C ALA A 175 9.73 1.52 4.87
N ALA A 176 8.75 0.62 4.70
CA ALA A 176 7.94 0.13 5.80
C ALA A 176 8.77 -0.70 6.81
N ALA A 177 9.63 -1.62 6.36
CA ALA A 177 10.49 -2.41 7.25
C ALA A 177 11.42 -1.52 8.10
N LEU A 178 12.05 -0.53 7.46
CA LEU A 178 12.90 0.46 8.12
C LEU A 178 12.11 1.31 9.12
N ALA A 179 10.90 1.75 8.75
CA ALA A 179 10.03 2.52 9.64
C ALA A 179 9.59 1.71 10.85
N LEU A 180 9.18 0.44 10.67
CA LEU A 180 8.80 -0.46 11.76
C LEU A 180 9.95 -0.64 12.75
N SER A 181 11.16 -0.92 12.25
CA SER A 181 12.35 -1.02 13.09
C SER A 181 12.66 0.29 13.85
N ALA A 182 12.54 1.44 13.17
CA ALA A 182 12.73 2.74 13.80
C ALA A 182 11.72 3.00 14.94
N LEU A 183 10.47 2.57 14.76
CA LEU A 183 9.38 2.69 15.73
C LEU A 183 9.46 1.69 16.90
N GLY A 184 10.44 0.79 16.92
CA GLY A 184 10.68 -0.15 18.03
C GLY A 184 9.98 -1.49 17.88
N GLU A 185 9.54 -1.85 16.67
CA GLU A 185 9.06 -3.21 16.38
C GLU A 185 10.18 -4.25 16.54
N PRO A 186 9.85 -5.53 16.81
CA PRO A 186 10.82 -6.61 16.96
C PRO A 186 11.79 -6.70 15.77
N SER A 187 13.06 -7.02 16.06
CA SER A 187 14.13 -7.05 15.06
C SER A 187 13.92 -8.09 13.95
N ASP A 188 13.12 -9.12 14.21
CA ASP A 188 12.77 -10.18 13.27
C ASP A 188 11.68 -9.79 12.27
N VAL A 189 11.04 -8.61 12.39
CA VAL A 189 10.02 -8.12 11.45
C VAL A 189 10.60 -7.83 10.06
N ALA A 190 11.82 -7.30 9.98
CA ALA A 190 12.38 -6.82 8.72
C ALA A 190 12.83 -7.96 7.78
N ALA A 191 13.48 -8.99 8.32
CA ALA A 191 14.03 -10.10 7.55
C ALA A 191 13.01 -10.80 6.60
N PRO A 192 11.82 -11.22 7.06
CA PRO A 192 10.80 -11.80 6.18
C PRO A 192 10.32 -10.82 5.09
N MET A 193 10.22 -9.52 5.40
CA MET A 193 9.83 -8.50 4.44
C MET A 193 10.86 -8.34 3.31
N LEU A 194 12.15 -8.34 3.65
CA LEU A 194 13.24 -8.27 2.66
C LEU A 194 13.36 -9.56 1.84
N ALA A 195 13.18 -10.73 2.47
CA ALA A 195 13.15 -12.00 1.76
C ALA A 195 11.98 -12.06 0.75
N ALA A 196 10.80 -11.58 1.14
CA ALA A 196 9.65 -11.48 0.27
C ALA A 196 9.86 -10.50 -0.90
N LEU A 197 10.56 -9.39 -0.65
CA LEU A 197 10.94 -8.45 -1.71
C LEU A 197 11.85 -9.11 -2.76
N ARG A 198 12.90 -9.82 -2.32
CA ARG A 198 13.81 -10.55 -3.23
C ARG A 198 13.04 -11.53 -4.11
N LEU A 199 12.17 -12.33 -3.49
CA LEU A 199 11.31 -13.28 -4.19
C LEU A 199 10.38 -12.58 -5.20
N GLN A 200 9.74 -11.47 -4.80
CA GLN A 200 8.85 -10.71 -5.66
C GLN A 200 9.58 -10.12 -6.87
N VAL A 201 10.79 -9.57 -6.67
CA VAL A 201 11.62 -9.00 -7.75
C VAL A 201 12.02 -10.09 -8.73
N ASP A 202 12.57 -11.21 -8.26
CA ASP A 202 12.95 -12.32 -9.13
C ASP A 202 11.75 -12.88 -9.89
N SER A 203 10.61 -13.07 -9.23
CA SER A 203 9.42 -13.62 -9.88
C SER A 203 8.87 -12.71 -10.97
N GLU A 204 9.00 -11.41 -10.77
CA GLU A 204 8.52 -10.39 -11.68
C GLU A 204 9.49 -10.16 -12.86
N LEU A 205 10.80 -10.33 -12.65
CA LEU A 205 11.83 -10.40 -13.70
C LEU A 205 11.61 -11.63 -14.59
N VAL A 206 11.48 -12.82 -14.00
CA VAL A 206 11.28 -14.08 -14.76
C VAL A 206 9.97 -14.03 -15.54
N GLN A 207 8.89 -13.52 -14.94
CA GLN A 207 7.63 -13.28 -15.66
C GLN A 207 7.81 -12.38 -16.89
N SER A 208 8.76 -11.44 -16.81
CA SER A 208 9.06 -10.48 -17.87
C SER A 208 10.13 -10.98 -18.87
N GLY A 209 10.58 -12.24 -18.73
CA GLY A 209 11.58 -12.86 -19.60
C GLY A 209 13.05 -12.59 -19.24
N PHE A 210 13.32 -12.10 -18.03
CA PHE A 210 14.69 -11.84 -17.54
C PHE A 210 15.13 -12.88 -16.50
N ALA A 211 16.45 -13.04 -16.34
CA ALA A 211 17.01 -13.89 -15.29
C ALA A 211 16.76 -13.30 -13.87
N PRO A 212 16.64 -14.15 -12.83
CA PRO A 212 16.57 -13.67 -11.45
C PRO A 212 17.91 -13.03 -11.04
N VAL A 213 17.84 -12.06 -10.14
CA VAL A 213 19.00 -11.30 -9.63
C VAL A 213 19.33 -11.65 -8.19
N TYR A 214 18.37 -12.18 -7.44
CA TYR A 214 18.56 -12.65 -6.05
C TYR A 214 18.62 -14.18 -5.93
N GLY A 215 18.68 -14.90 -7.05
CA GLY A 215 18.83 -16.35 -7.07
C GLY A 215 17.61 -17.13 -6.61
N SER A 216 16.43 -16.51 -6.53
CA SER A 216 15.19 -17.22 -6.20
C SER A 216 14.88 -18.23 -7.30
N ALA A 217 14.68 -19.49 -6.93
CA ALA A 217 14.14 -20.49 -7.83
C ALA A 217 12.68 -20.11 -8.18
N VAL A 218 12.48 -19.48 -9.33
CA VAL A 218 11.16 -19.13 -9.86
C VAL A 218 10.89 -20.04 -11.05
N VAL A 219 10.08 -21.07 -10.81
CA VAL A 219 9.61 -21.98 -11.85
C VAL A 219 8.15 -21.63 -12.14
N PRO A 220 7.77 -21.35 -13.40
CA PRO A 220 6.37 -21.14 -13.76
C PRO A 220 5.55 -22.38 -13.39
N ASP A 221 4.53 -22.21 -12.55
CA ASP A 221 3.65 -23.28 -12.12
C ASP A 221 2.19 -22.90 -12.39
N ALA A 222 1.68 -23.37 -13.52
CA ALA A 222 0.30 -23.12 -13.93
C ALA A 222 -0.74 -23.82 -13.04
N VAL A 223 -0.35 -24.83 -12.26
CA VAL A 223 -1.25 -25.64 -11.43
C VAL A 223 -1.47 -24.98 -10.06
N ARG A 224 -0.42 -24.43 -9.45
CA ARG A 224 -0.49 -23.72 -8.15
C ARG A 224 -1.28 -22.40 -8.18
N ALA A 225 -1.53 -21.87 -9.36
CA ALA A 225 -2.38 -20.71 -9.59
C ALA A 225 -3.81 -20.85 -9.00
N ALA A 226 -4.36 -22.06 -9.07
CA ALA A 226 -5.74 -22.35 -8.68
C ALA A 226 -5.95 -22.40 -7.15
N GLU A 227 -4.88 -22.54 -6.36
CA GLU A 227 -4.94 -22.61 -4.90
C GLU A 227 -4.99 -21.23 -4.24
N CYS A 228 -4.75 -20.16 -4.99
CA CYS A 228 -4.94 -18.80 -4.49
C CYS A 228 -6.44 -18.50 -4.39
N GLY A 229 -6.98 -18.60 -3.18
CA GLY A 229 -8.33 -18.14 -2.87
C GLY A 229 -8.57 -16.65 -3.19
N ARG A 230 -9.76 -16.14 -2.85
CA ARG A 230 -10.13 -14.73 -3.07
C ARG A 230 -9.07 -13.78 -2.48
N ALA A 231 -8.87 -12.62 -3.11
CA ALA A 231 -8.09 -11.55 -2.47
C ALA A 231 -8.71 -11.26 -1.10
N PRO A 232 -7.91 -11.08 -0.04
CA PRO A 232 -8.43 -10.66 1.26
C PRO A 232 -8.94 -9.22 1.26
N TRP A 233 -8.88 -8.53 0.12
CA TRP A 233 -9.41 -7.20 -0.10
C TRP A 233 -10.34 -7.18 -1.33
N THR A 234 -11.56 -6.68 -1.14
CA THR A 234 -12.49 -6.34 -2.22
C THR A 234 -12.57 -4.82 -2.32
N PRO A 235 -12.33 -4.22 -3.51
CA PRO A 235 -12.54 -2.78 -3.71
C PRO A 235 -13.98 -2.40 -3.35
N SER A 236 -14.16 -1.36 -2.52
CA SER A 236 -15.51 -0.87 -2.24
C SER A 236 -16.09 -0.21 -3.51
N ALA A 237 -17.30 -0.57 -3.93
CA ALA A 237 -17.97 0.06 -5.08
C ALA A 237 -18.20 1.58 -4.86
N ALA A 238 -18.20 2.39 -5.94
CA ALA A 238 -18.35 3.86 -5.95
C ALA A 238 -19.62 4.32 -5.25
N THR A 239 -19.55 4.55 -3.94
CA THR A 239 -20.64 5.22 -3.25
C THR A 239 -20.43 6.73 -3.25
N LYS A 240 -21.54 7.48 -3.23
CA LYS A 240 -21.51 8.94 -3.05
C LYS A 240 -20.84 9.25 -1.70
N PRO A 241 -19.79 10.08 -1.64
CA PRO A 241 -19.15 10.40 -0.37
C PRO A 241 -20.15 10.96 0.65
N THR A 242 -20.10 10.44 1.87
CA THR A 242 -20.97 10.89 2.97
C THR A 242 -20.48 12.18 3.61
N ARG A 243 -19.17 12.46 3.52
CA ARG A 243 -18.54 13.72 3.95
C ARG A 243 -17.37 14.11 3.03
N CYS A 244 -17.08 15.40 2.95
CA CYS A 244 -15.92 15.93 2.24
C CYS A 244 -14.64 15.75 3.06
N ALA A 245 -13.69 14.99 2.52
CA ALA A 245 -12.39 14.78 3.17
C ALA A 245 -11.56 16.08 3.30
N CYS A 246 -11.87 17.12 2.53
CA CYS A 246 -11.14 18.39 2.59
C CYS A 246 -11.76 19.43 3.54
N CYS A 247 -13.08 19.43 3.74
CA CYS A 247 -13.76 20.50 4.50
C CYS A 247 -14.88 20.02 5.42
N GLY A 248 -15.03 18.70 5.59
CA GLY A 248 -15.99 18.10 6.52
C GLY A 248 -17.47 18.19 6.13
N SER A 249 -17.82 18.94 5.07
CA SER A 249 -19.20 19.14 4.60
C SER A 249 -19.90 17.82 4.30
N THR A 250 -21.20 17.77 4.58
CA THR A 250 -22.00 16.54 4.54
C THR A 250 -22.37 16.11 3.12
N ARG A 251 -22.97 14.93 2.99
CA ARG A 251 -23.43 14.31 1.73
C ARG A 251 -24.28 15.22 0.86
N ALA A 252 -25.02 16.16 1.45
CA ALA A 252 -25.84 17.14 0.74
C ALA A 252 -25.00 18.12 -0.09
N SER A 253 -23.78 18.43 0.36
CA SER A 253 -22.87 19.38 -0.30
C SER A 253 -22.21 18.82 -1.56
N PHE A 254 -22.45 17.56 -1.93
CA PHE A 254 -21.86 16.95 -3.13
C PHE A 254 -22.76 17.07 -4.35
N LYS A 255 -22.21 17.67 -5.42
CA LYS A 255 -22.80 17.68 -6.77
C LYS A 255 -22.21 16.53 -7.60
N SER A 256 -23.07 15.73 -8.23
CA SER A 256 -22.62 14.78 -9.26
C SER A 256 -22.13 15.58 -10.47
N LEU A 257 -20.93 15.27 -10.95
CA LEU A 257 -20.40 15.77 -12.23
C LEU A 257 -20.61 14.75 -13.36
N GLY A 258 -21.45 13.74 -13.13
CA GLY A 258 -21.70 12.64 -14.06
C GLY A 258 -20.60 11.58 -14.02
N ARG A 259 -20.66 10.66 -14.99
CA ARG A 259 -19.58 9.69 -15.22
C ARG A 259 -18.50 10.37 -16.09
N ARG A 260 -17.23 10.18 -15.74
CA ARG A 260 -16.09 10.69 -16.52
C ARG A 260 -15.15 9.56 -16.88
N PRO A 261 -14.54 9.60 -18.08
CA PRO A 261 -13.50 8.66 -18.46
C PRO A 261 -12.38 8.63 -17.43
N LEU A 262 -11.96 7.43 -17.04
CA LEU A 262 -10.80 7.26 -16.17
C LEU A 262 -9.49 7.41 -16.96
N ASP A 263 -9.56 7.14 -18.27
CA ASP A 263 -8.48 7.20 -19.26
C ASP A 263 -8.93 7.94 -20.53
N GLU A 264 -7.96 8.37 -21.34
CA GLU A 264 -8.18 9.13 -22.59
C GLU A 264 -8.89 8.29 -23.67
N ALA A 265 -8.81 6.96 -23.56
CA ALA A 265 -9.45 6.01 -24.46
C ALA A 265 -10.97 5.86 -24.24
N GLY A 266 -11.56 6.47 -23.20
CA GLY A 266 -13.02 6.47 -22.99
C GLY A 266 -13.66 5.15 -22.54
N SER A 267 -12.88 4.07 -22.47
CA SER A 267 -13.36 2.69 -22.29
C SER A 267 -14.00 2.41 -20.91
N HIS A 268 -13.71 3.21 -19.89
CA HIS A 268 -14.20 3.02 -18.53
C HIS A 268 -14.56 4.36 -17.88
N THR A 269 -15.73 4.44 -17.25
CA THR A 269 -16.23 5.69 -16.66
C THR A 269 -16.54 5.56 -15.18
N VAL A 270 -15.99 6.48 -14.38
CA VAL A 270 -16.26 6.57 -12.94
C VAL A 270 -17.17 7.72 -12.62
N ARG A 271 -17.99 7.58 -11.57
CA ARG A 271 -18.88 8.65 -11.15
C ARG A 271 -18.06 9.71 -10.39
N VAL A 272 -18.12 10.94 -10.85
CA VAL A 272 -17.35 12.05 -10.27
C VAL A 272 -18.26 12.93 -9.44
N TRP A 273 -17.78 13.33 -8.27
CA TRP A 273 -18.46 14.21 -7.32
C TRP A 273 -17.64 15.46 -7.08
N ARG A 274 -18.28 16.61 -6.96
CA ARG A 274 -17.65 17.87 -6.55
C ARG A 274 -18.27 18.34 -5.24
N CYS A 275 -17.43 18.63 -4.26
CA CYS A 275 -17.90 19.34 -3.07
C CYS A 275 -18.25 20.78 -3.45
N ARG A 276 -19.49 21.21 -3.18
CA ARG A 276 -19.94 22.59 -3.46
C ARG A 276 -19.25 23.62 -2.58
N ALA A 277 -18.83 23.24 -1.38
CA ALA A 277 -18.15 24.12 -0.43
C ALA A 277 -16.71 24.41 -0.88
N CYS A 278 -15.82 23.40 -0.83
CA CYS A 278 -14.40 23.59 -1.15
C CYS A 278 -14.03 23.37 -2.62
N LYS A 279 -15.02 23.13 -3.49
CA LYS A 279 -14.87 22.88 -4.94
C LYS A 279 -14.02 21.66 -5.34
N ARG A 280 -13.47 20.90 -4.38
CA ARG A 280 -12.66 19.71 -4.61
C ARG A 280 -13.47 18.61 -5.31
N VAL A 281 -12.80 17.88 -6.20
CA VAL A 281 -13.37 16.80 -7.01
C VAL A 281 -12.93 15.45 -6.44
N PHE A 282 -13.89 14.55 -6.32
CA PHE A 282 -13.75 13.19 -5.81
C PHE A 282 -14.25 12.24 -6.88
N ARG A 283 -13.49 11.19 -7.19
CA ARG A 283 -13.93 10.14 -8.11
C ARG A 283 -14.43 8.99 -7.24
N GLY A 284 -15.70 8.64 -7.39
CA GLY A 284 -16.21 7.39 -6.82
C GLY A 284 -15.55 6.21 -7.52
N ALA A 285 -15.39 5.11 -6.80
CA ALA A 285 -14.86 3.82 -7.26
C ALA A 285 -15.60 3.11 -8.39
#